data_AF-A0A7S2Y6H0-F1
#
_entry.id   AF-A0A7S2Y6H0-F1
#
_cell.length_a   1.000
_cell.length_b   1.000
_cell.length_c   1.000
_cell.angle_alpha   90.00
_cell.angle_beta   90.00
_cell.angle_gamma   90.00
#
_symmetry.space_group_name_H-M   'P 1'
#
loop_
_entity.id
_entity.type
_entity.pdbx_description
1 polymer ?
#
loop_
_entity_poly.entity_id
_entity_poly.type
_entity_poly.pdbx_seq_one_letter_code
_entity_poly.pdbx_strand_id
1 'polypeptide(L)'
;STLRFNELAQRQCQQVLGINPRSDEGVAFLNRLSKDNVAQLVVLEFIQPQSRTSRDITQVCVANTHLYSNKDFPDVKLWQTWQLLQELESFVMSRGTNLPLVICGDFNSTPDTAVYDLLARQSVHPGHPDVNVTTDDNVPAILPDAMSISHSFQLGSAYQAVLGDEPWVTNFTLNFKGVLDYIWYSAQNLRPLSAAPIPDEAQLTKHGEALPSTEYSSDHIMLISDLQVVSNGSR
;
A
#
# COMPACT_ATOMS: atom_id res chain seq x y z
N SER A 1 16.33 -2.16 1.03
CA SER A 1 16.24 -0.75 1.49
C SER A 1 15.07 -0.63 2.44
N THR A 2 15.13 0.25 3.43
CA THR A 2 14.03 0.51 4.37
C THR A 2 13.67 1.98 4.30
N LEU A 3 12.41 2.25 3.98
CA LEU A 3 11.80 3.57 4.02
C LEU A 3 11.21 3.80 5.42
N ARG A 4 11.56 4.90 6.07
CA ARG A 4 11.02 5.26 7.39
C ARG A 4 10.11 6.47 7.27
N PHE A 5 8.82 6.31 7.54
CA PHE A 5 7.85 7.41 7.39
C PHE A 5 8.16 8.61 8.28
N ASN A 6 8.73 8.39 9.47
CA ASN A 6 9.16 9.49 10.34
C ASN A 6 10.25 10.36 9.69
N GLU A 7 11.18 9.78 8.93
CA GLU A 7 12.23 10.54 8.23
C GLU A 7 11.63 11.38 7.10
N LEU A 8 10.64 10.84 6.39
CA LEU A 8 9.90 11.56 5.36
C LEU A 8 9.08 12.71 5.95
N ALA A 9 8.46 12.51 7.12
CA ALA A 9 7.71 13.55 7.82
C ALA A 9 8.64 14.71 8.24
N GLN A 10 9.83 14.40 8.77
CA GLN A 10 10.85 15.41 9.08
C GLN A 10 11.30 16.17 7.83
N ARG A 11 11.57 15.45 6.74
CA ARG A 11 11.96 16.03 5.46
C ARG A 11 10.88 16.96 4.92
N GLN A 12 9.61 16.55 4.96
CA GLN A 12 8.50 17.37 4.49
C GLN A 12 8.30 18.61 5.35
N CYS A 13 8.30 18.47 6.68
CA CYS A 13 8.19 19.59 7.61
C CYS A 13 9.25 20.66 7.32
N GLN A 14 10.52 20.27 7.19
CA GLN A 14 11.63 21.21 7.07
C GLN A 14 11.86 21.70 5.64
N GLN A 15 11.94 20.78 4.68
CA GLN A 15 12.46 21.05 3.35
C GLN A 15 11.35 21.38 2.35
N VAL A 16 10.15 20.84 2.55
CA VAL A 16 9.01 21.07 1.64
C VAL A 16 8.14 22.22 2.13
N LEU A 17 7.79 22.21 3.43
CA LEU A 17 6.91 23.22 4.02
C LEU A 17 7.67 24.40 4.64
N GLY A 18 8.97 24.25 4.90
CA GLY A 18 9.76 25.30 5.57
C GLY A 18 9.37 25.54 7.02
N ILE A 19 8.62 24.63 7.64
CA ILE A 19 8.16 24.72 9.03
C ILE A 19 9.31 24.32 9.96
N ASN A 20 9.58 25.16 10.96
CA ASN A 20 10.55 24.85 12.01
C ASN A 20 10.04 23.67 12.87
N PRO A 21 10.75 22.52 12.93
CA PRO A 21 10.33 21.35 13.73
C PRO A 21 10.16 21.62 15.23
N ARG A 22 10.74 22.72 15.72
CA ARG A 22 10.68 23.13 17.13
C ARG A 22 9.59 24.18 17.40
N SER A 23 8.90 24.68 16.38
CA SER A 23 7.71 25.51 16.60
C SER A 23 6.52 24.64 17.00
N ASP A 24 5.50 25.24 17.61
CA ASP A 24 4.27 24.53 17.99
C ASP A 24 3.61 23.85 16.78
N GLU A 25 3.61 24.53 15.63
CA GLU A 25 3.12 24.01 14.35
C GLU A 25 3.94 22.79 13.89
N GLY A 26 5.27 22.88 13.89
CA GLY A 26 6.15 21.79 13.48
C GLY A 26 6.03 20.58 14.41
N VAL A 27 5.93 20.80 15.72
CA VAL A 27 5.70 19.74 16.71
C VAL A 27 4.35 19.06 16.48
N ALA A 28 3.28 19.83 16.27
CA ALA A 28 1.95 19.28 16.00
C ALA A 28 1.94 18.44 14.71
N PHE A 29 2.51 18.96 13.61
CA PHE A 29 2.64 18.27 12.33
C PHE A 29 3.40 16.94 12.49
N LEU A 30 4.58 16.97 13.13
CA LEU A 30 5.39 15.77 13.32
C LEU A 30 4.75 14.77 14.27
N ASN A 31 4.06 15.20 15.32
CA ASN A 31 3.33 14.31 16.23
C ASN A 31 2.16 13.61 15.52
N ARG A 32 1.51 14.29 14.56
CA ARG A 32 0.46 13.68 13.74
C ARG A 32 1.02 12.56 12.87
N LEU A 33 2.20 12.74 12.25
CA LEU A 33 2.77 11.80 11.27
C LEU A 33 3.74 10.75 11.83
N SER A 34 4.43 11.02 12.93
CA SER A 34 5.47 10.13 13.47
C SER A 34 4.84 8.95 14.20
N LYS A 35 4.67 7.84 13.47
CA LYS A 35 4.00 6.62 13.94
C LYS A 35 4.88 5.37 13.90
N ASP A 36 6.18 5.53 13.59
CA ASP A 36 7.19 4.46 13.51
C ASP A 36 6.93 3.37 12.47
N ASN A 37 5.91 3.54 11.63
CA ASN A 37 5.69 2.69 10.47
C ASN A 37 6.87 2.81 9.50
N VAL A 38 7.11 1.72 8.77
CA VAL A 38 8.17 1.62 7.75
C VAL A 38 7.65 0.87 6.54
N ALA A 39 8.30 1.08 5.39
CA ALA A 39 8.16 0.21 4.23
C ALA A 39 9.52 -0.44 3.90
N GLN A 40 9.49 -1.69 3.48
CA GLN A 40 10.64 -2.46 3.05
C GLN A 40 10.63 -2.55 1.53
N LEU A 41 11.77 -2.30 0.89
CA LEU A 41 11.93 -2.43 -0.56
C LEU A 41 13.08 -3.38 -0.86
N VAL A 42 12.84 -4.36 -1.72
CA VAL A 42 13.86 -5.25 -2.27
C VAL A 42 13.76 -5.29 -3.79
N VAL A 43 14.89 -5.49 -4.44
CA VAL A 43 14.95 -5.80 -5.87
C VAL A 43 15.53 -7.19 -6.00
N LEU A 44 14.79 -8.07 -6.64
CA LEU A 44 15.16 -9.46 -6.85
C LEU A 44 15.52 -9.65 -8.32
N GLU A 45 16.58 -10.41 -8.58
CA GLU A 45 16.97 -10.81 -9.94
C GLU A 45 16.49 -12.24 -10.23
N PHE A 46 15.89 -12.44 -11.40
CA PHE A 46 15.47 -13.77 -11.82
C PHE A 46 16.69 -14.62 -12.18
N ILE A 47 16.74 -15.84 -11.63
CA ILE A 47 17.73 -16.84 -12.03
C ILE A 47 17.31 -17.38 -13.41
N GLN A 48 17.87 -16.83 -14.49
CA GLN A 48 17.56 -17.24 -15.87
C GLN A 48 18.79 -17.79 -16.62
N PRO A 49 18.60 -18.74 -17.55
CA PRO A 49 19.68 -19.30 -18.38
C PRO A 49 20.19 -18.32 -19.45
N GLN A 50 21.40 -18.58 -19.96
CA GLN A 50 22.31 -17.66 -20.68
C GLN A 50 21.78 -16.94 -21.95
N SER A 51 20.58 -17.24 -22.45
CA SER A 51 20.03 -16.63 -23.66
C SER A 51 19.15 -15.41 -23.34
N ARG A 52 19.78 -14.28 -23.00
CA ARG A 52 19.08 -13.01 -22.77
C ARG A 52 19.00 -12.17 -24.05
N THR A 53 17.83 -11.65 -24.35
CA THR A 53 17.69 -10.47 -25.19
C THR A 53 17.77 -9.22 -24.32
N SER A 54 18.13 -8.08 -24.91
CA SER A 54 18.17 -6.80 -24.19
C SER A 54 16.79 -6.29 -23.73
N ARG A 55 15.71 -6.98 -24.12
CA ARG A 55 14.32 -6.61 -23.80
C ARG A 55 13.72 -7.46 -22.67
N ASP A 56 14.44 -8.45 -22.15
CA ASP A 56 13.91 -9.35 -21.13
C ASP A 56 13.87 -8.65 -19.78
N ILE A 57 12.74 -8.80 -19.08
CA ILE A 57 12.60 -8.38 -17.70
C ILE A 57 13.35 -9.38 -16.83
N THR A 58 14.36 -8.90 -16.12
CA THR A 58 15.22 -9.77 -15.30
C THR A 58 15.24 -9.40 -13.84
N GLN A 59 14.51 -8.36 -13.46
CA GLN A 59 14.39 -7.95 -12.08
C GLN A 59 12.92 -7.66 -11.76
N VAL A 60 12.59 -7.75 -10.48
CA VAL A 60 11.31 -7.30 -9.92
C VAL A 60 11.59 -6.53 -8.64
N CYS A 61 10.92 -5.40 -8.46
CA CYS A 61 10.87 -4.68 -7.20
C CYS A 61 9.69 -5.18 -6.36
N VAL A 62 9.96 -5.52 -5.11
CA VAL A 62 8.93 -5.88 -4.14
C VAL A 62 9.01 -4.89 -2.99
N ALA A 63 7.90 -4.23 -2.72
CA ALA A 63 7.68 -3.40 -1.55
C ALA A 63 6.76 -4.12 -0.57
N ASN A 64 6.98 -3.92 0.72
CA ASN A 64 6.11 -4.42 1.78
C ASN A 64 5.94 -3.34 2.86
N THR A 65 4.73 -3.10 3.34
CA THR A 65 4.46 -2.09 4.37
C THR A 65 3.42 -2.58 5.39
N HIS A 66 3.40 -1.94 6.55
CA HIS A 66 2.31 -2.04 7.52
C HIS A 66 1.97 -0.61 7.94
N LEU A 67 0.83 -0.08 7.46
CA LEU A 67 0.43 1.31 7.69
C LEU A 67 -0.12 1.54 9.09
N TYR A 68 -0.23 2.79 9.51
CA TYR A 68 -0.77 3.11 10.84
C TYR A 68 -2.16 2.51 11.05
N SER A 69 -2.40 1.83 12.18
CA SER A 69 -3.61 1.04 12.38
C SER A 69 -4.81 1.79 12.96
N ASN A 70 -4.61 3.03 13.45
CA ASN A 70 -5.71 3.78 14.04
C ASN A 70 -6.69 4.25 12.95
N LYS A 71 -7.93 3.75 13.02
CA LYS A 71 -9.01 4.09 12.09
C LYS A 71 -9.36 5.58 12.05
N ASP A 72 -9.10 6.32 13.14
CA ASP A 72 -9.41 7.77 13.25
C ASP A 72 -8.34 8.65 12.59
N PHE A 73 -7.36 8.04 11.90
CA PHE A 73 -6.25 8.71 11.24
C PHE A 73 -6.16 8.34 9.75
N PRO A 74 -7.26 8.50 8.97
CA PRO A 74 -7.26 8.16 7.55
C PRO A 74 -6.31 9.04 6.72
N ASP A 75 -6.18 10.31 7.10
CA ASP A 75 -5.20 11.27 6.58
C ASP A 75 -3.76 10.77 6.72
N VAL A 76 -3.39 10.19 7.88
CA VAL A 76 -2.04 9.66 8.11
C VAL A 76 -1.78 8.44 7.23
N LYS A 77 -2.76 7.53 7.11
CA LYS A 77 -2.64 6.35 6.25
C LYS A 77 -2.53 6.74 4.77
N LEU A 78 -3.33 7.71 4.33
CA LEU A 78 -3.25 8.28 2.98
C LEU A 78 -1.90 8.94 2.73
N TRP A 79 -1.43 9.74 3.68
CA TRP A 79 -0.12 10.38 3.61
C TRP A 79 1.01 9.34 3.50
N GLN A 80 1.01 8.31 4.35
CA GLN A 80 2.01 7.23 4.30
C GLN A 80 1.99 6.51 2.95
N THR A 81 0.79 6.20 2.43
CA THR A 81 0.62 5.55 1.13
C THR A 81 1.17 6.42 0.00
N TRP A 82 0.82 7.71 0.00
CA TRP A 82 1.31 8.65 -1.00
C TRP A 82 2.83 8.78 -0.95
N GLN A 83 3.42 8.94 0.24
CA GLN A 83 4.88 9.01 0.39
C GLN A 83 5.59 7.73 -0.07
N LEU A 84 5.02 6.55 0.22
CA LEU A 84 5.54 5.28 -0.29
C LEU A 84 5.57 5.27 -1.82
N LEU A 85 4.49 5.73 -2.46
CA LEU A 85 4.39 5.78 -3.92
C LEU A 85 5.38 6.76 -4.53
N GLN A 86 5.55 7.97 -3.98
CA GLN A 86 6.55 8.93 -4.48
C GLN A 86 7.98 8.39 -4.43
N GLU A 87 8.31 7.67 -3.36
CA GLU A 87 9.64 7.08 -3.17
C GLU A 87 9.85 5.89 -4.12
N LEU A 88 8.82 5.06 -4.31
CA LEU A 88 8.82 3.99 -5.29
C LEU A 88 8.96 4.52 -6.72
N GLU A 89 8.26 5.59 -7.09
CA GLU A 89 8.38 6.21 -8.41
C GLU A 89 9.80 6.70 -8.66
N SER A 90 10.33 7.47 -7.71
CA SER A 90 11.69 7.99 -7.79
C SER A 90 12.70 6.84 -7.93
N PHE A 91 12.52 5.77 -7.15
CA PHE A 91 13.37 4.59 -7.18
C PHE A 91 13.28 3.84 -8.52
N VAL A 92 12.07 3.53 -8.99
CA VAL A 92 11.85 2.80 -10.25
C VAL A 92 12.34 3.62 -11.45
N MET A 93 12.02 4.93 -11.51
CA MET A 93 12.47 5.81 -12.58
C MET A 93 14.00 5.93 -12.63
N SER A 94 14.67 5.97 -11.48
CA SER A 94 16.15 6.03 -11.42
C SER A 94 16.85 4.82 -12.04
N ARG A 95 16.15 3.69 -12.18
CA ARG A 95 16.68 2.47 -12.80
C ARG A 95 16.62 2.50 -14.33
N GLY A 96 15.87 3.44 -14.93
CA GLY A 96 15.75 3.59 -16.39
C GLY A 96 15.09 2.41 -17.09
N THR A 97 14.46 1.49 -16.34
CA THR A 97 13.80 0.29 -16.85
C THR A 97 12.33 0.29 -16.46
N ASN A 98 11.49 -0.38 -17.28
CA ASN A 98 10.12 -0.72 -16.89
C ASN A 98 10.18 -1.87 -15.86
N LEU A 99 10.66 -1.58 -14.65
CA LEU A 99 10.86 -2.53 -13.56
C LEU A 99 9.50 -2.95 -13.00
N PRO A 100 9.12 -4.24 -13.06
CA PRO A 100 7.93 -4.73 -12.37
C PRO A 100 7.93 -4.39 -10.90
N LEU A 101 6.78 -3.97 -10.42
CA LEU A 101 6.56 -3.59 -9.03
C LEU A 101 5.43 -4.42 -8.44
N VAL A 102 5.71 -5.04 -7.31
CA VAL A 102 4.70 -5.64 -6.41
C VAL A 102 4.74 -4.86 -5.10
N ILE A 103 3.58 -4.44 -4.59
CA ILE A 103 3.46 -3.80 -3.28
C ILE A 103 2.52 -4.67 -2.43
N CYS A 104 3.07 -5.30 -1.41
CA CYS A 104 2.31 -6.07 -0.44
C CYS A 104 2.15 -5.28 0.86
N GLY A 105 1.20 -5.69 1.70
CA GLY A 105 1.17 -5.23 3.08
C GLY A 105 -0.20 -5.23 3.72
N ASP A 106 -0.19 -4.90 4.99
CA ASP A 106 -1.37 -4.48 5.76
C ASP A 106 -1.50 -2.96 5.63
N PHE A 107 -2.49 -2.51 4.90
CA PHE A 107 -2.76 -1.09 4.67
C PHE A 107 -3.67 -0.50 5.75
N ASN A 108 -4.21 -1.31 6.65
CA ASN A 108 -5.21 -0.90 7.65
C ASN A 108 -6.33 -0.05 7.04
N SER A 109 -6.70 -0.35 5.79
CA SER A 109 -7.59 0.48 4.97
C SER A 109 -8.46 -0.41 4.10
N THR A 110 -9.78 -0.21 4.17
CA THR A 110 -10.78 -0.96 3.41
C THR A 110 -10.95 -0.41 1.99
N PRO A 111 -11.60 -1.14 1.07
CA PRO A 111 -11.72 -0.73 -0.34
C PRO A 111 -12.49 0.59 -0.59
N ASP A 112 -13.22 1.08 0.41
CA ASP A 112 -13.97 2.34 0.39
C ASP A 112 -13.16 3.55 0.89
N THR A 113 -11.86 3.38 1.16
CA THR A 113 -10.98 4.45 1.68
C THR A 113 -10.19 5.16 0.59
N ALA A 114 -9.69 6.36 0.90
CA ALA A 114 -8.84 7.12 -0.03
C ALA A 114 -7.51 6.44 -0.31
N VAL A 115 -7.03 5.58 0.61
CA VAL A 115 -5.83 4.76 0.40
C VAL A 115 -6.03 3.82 -0.78
N TYR A 116 -7.16 3.10 -0.80
CA TYR A 116 -7.50 2.19 -1.87
C TYR A 116 -7.71 2.94 -3.19
N ASP A 117 -8.43 4.07 -3.15
CA ASP A 117 -8.64 4.94 -4.32
C ASP A 117 -7.32 5.42 -4.92
N LEU A 118 -6.38 5.90 -4.09
CA LEU A 118 -5.08 6.34 -4.56
C LEU A 118 -4.36 5.21 -5.31
N LEU A 119 -4.26 4.03 -4.70
CA LEU A 119 -3.57 2.87 -5.27
C LEU A 119 -4.25 2.37 -6.56
N ALA A 120 -5.57 2.28 -6.58
CA ALA A 120 -6.33 1.71 -7.70
C ALA A 120 -6.56 2.71 -8.85
N ARG A 121 -6.68 4.01 -8.55
CA ARG A 121 -7.09 5.06 -9.50
C ARG A 121 -6.05 6.14 -9.72
N GLN A 122 -4.85 5.96 -9.16
CA GLN A 122 -3.70 6.86 -9.30
C GLN A 122 -3.88 8.24 -8.65
N SER A 123 -5.05 8.51 -8.08
CA SER A 123 -5.44 9.80 -7.52
C SER A 123 -6.62 9.63 -6.57
N VAL A 124 -6.87 10.62 -5.73
CA VAL A 124 -8.01 10.63 -4.80
C VAL A 124 -9.02 11.69 -5.22
N HIS A 125 -10.30 11.42 -4.97
CA HIS A 125 -11.35 12.41 -5.25
C HIS A 125 -11.30 13.54 -4.21
N PRO A 126 -11.34 14.83 -4.61
CA PRO A 126 -11.29 15.95 -3.66
C PRO A 126 -12.43 15.99 -2.64
N GLY A 127 -13.56 15.35 -2.94
CA GLY A 127 -14.70 15.23 -2.02
C GLY A 127 -14.65 13.99 -1.10
N HIS A 128 -13.58 13.20 -1.12
CA HIS A 128 -13.48 12.00 -0.29
C HIS A 128 -13.37 12.36 1.20
N PRO A 129 -14.10 11.69 2.12
CA PRO A 129 -14.08 12.01 3.56
C PRO A 129 -12.68 11.91 4.18
N ASP A 130 -11.88 10.91 3.80
CA ASP A 130 -10.49 10.75 4.26
C ASP A 130 -9.53 11.87 3.81
N VAL A 131 -9.89 12.63 2.78
CA VAL A 131 -9.10 13.77 2.28
C VAL A 131 -9.51 15.05 3.01
N ASN A 132 -10.82 15.24 3.18
CA ASN A 132 -11.38 16.35 3.95
C ASN A 132 -11.71 15.92 5.37
N VAL A 133 -10.71 15.44 6.12
CA VAL A 133 -10.90 15.17 7.55
C VAL A 133 -11.34 16.48 8.18
N THR A 134 -12.59 16.57 8.62
CA THR A 134 -13.15 17.79 9.20
C THR A 134 -12.31 18.16 10.41
N THR A 135 -11.43 19.14 10.25
CA THR A 135 -10.51 19.55 11.30
C THR A 135 -11.25 20.46 12.26
N ASP A 136 -11.34 20.01 13.52
CA ASP A 136 -11.31 20.95 14.64
C ASP A 136 -10.02 21.80 14.49
N ASP A 137 -10.02 23.08 14.88
CA ASP A 137 -8.90 24.02 14.63
C ASP A 137 -7.52 23.54 15.13
N ASN A 138 -7.49 22.47 15.92
CA ASN A 138 -6.32 21.86 16.53
C ASN A 138 -5.67 20.72 15.72
N VAL A 139 -6.22 20.30 14.58
CA VAL A 139 -5.63 19.22 13.76
C VAL A 139 -4.75 19.85 12.66
N PRO A 140 -3.44 19.55 12.61
CA PRO A 140 -2.57 20.09 11.57
C PRO A 140 -2.95 19.54 10.19
N ALA A 141 -3.00 20.41 9.19
CA ALA A 141 -3.20 20.01 7.80
C ALA A 141 -1.92 19.32 7.28
N ILE A 142 -1.93 17.98 7.26
CA ILE A 142 -0.78 17.16 6.83
C ILE A 142 -0.81 16.77 5.36
N LEU A 143 -1.98 16.80 4.74
CA LEU A 143 -2.18 16.48 3.33
C LEU A 143 -2.02 17.76 2.48
N PRO A 144 -1.40 17.67 1.30
CA PRO A 144 -1.48 18.75 0.32
C PRO A 144 -2.90 18.83 -0.29
N ASP A 145 -3.09 19.74 -1.24
CA ASP A 145 -4.31 19.76 -2.05
C ASP A 145 -4.56 18.38 -2.68
N ALA A 146 -5.83 17.95 -2.65
CA ALA A 146 -6.25 16.62 -3.14
C ALA A 146 -5.80 16.34 -4.58
N MET A 147 -5.80 17.36 -5.44
CA MET A 147 -5.38 17.25 -6.84
C MET A 147 -3.87 16.97 -6.99
N SER A 148 -3.09 17.23 -5.93
CA SER A 148 -1.65 16.96 -5.89
C SER A 148 -1.31 15.56 -5.36
N ILE A 149 -2.29 14.84 -4.78
CA ILE A 149 -2.12 13.48 -4.27
C ILE A 149 -2.36 12.50 -5.43
N SER A 150 -1.29 12.16 -6.14
CA SER A 150 -1.35 11.25 -7.29
C SER A 150 -0.04 10.50 -7.52
N HIS A 151 -0.07 9.47 -8.38
CA HIS A 151 1.11 8.73 -8.86
C HIS A 151 0.94 8.22 -10.31
N SER A 152 2.02 7.74 -10.93
CA SER A 152 2.06 7.29 -12.34
C SER A 152 1.94 5.78 -12.53
N PHE A 153 2.09 4.98 -11.47
CA PHE A 153 1.91 3.52 -11.56
C PHE A 153 0.50 3.14 -11.98
N GLN A 154 0.37 2.24 -12.96
CA GLN A 154 -0.88 1.54 -13.24
C GLN A 154 -0.94 0.29 -12.36
N LEU A 155 -1.41 0.44 -11.13
CA LEU A 155 -1.53 -0.66 -10.19
C LEU A 155 -2.87 -1.38 -10.33
N GLY A 156 -2.86 -2.69 -10.12
CA GLY A 156 -4.07 -3.47 -9.88
C GLY A 156 -3.94 -4.27 -8.59
N SER A 157 -5.06 -4.57 -7.93
CA SER A 157 -5.10 -5.56 -6.84
C SER A 157 -5.16 -6.95 -7.45
N ALA A 158 -4.29 -7.85 -7.00
CA ALA A 158 -4.21 -9.21 -7.53
C ALA A 158 -5.50 -10.00 -7.31
N TYR A 159 -6.12 -9.86 -6.14
CA TYR A 159 -7.36 -10.57 -5.82
C TYR A 159 -8.54 -10.04 -6.63
N GLN A 160 -8.72 -8.72 -6.69
CA GLN A 160 -9.74 -8.11 -7.54
C GLN A 160 -9.59 -8.52 -9.01
N ALA A 161 -8.37 -8.52 -9.53
CA ALA A 161 -8.12 -8.85 -10.94
C ALA A 161 -8.42 -10.33 -11.28
N VAL A 162 -8.22 -11.26 -10.34
CA VAL A 162 -8.41 -12.69 -10.56
C VAL A 162 -9.84 -13.14 -10.23
N LEU A 163 -10.40 -12.64 -9.13
CA LEU A 163 -11.70 -13.09 -8.60
C LEU A 163 -12.87 -12.20 -9.05
N GLY A 164 -12.58 -11.01 -9.60
CA GLY A 164 -13.56 -10.00 -9.98
C GLY A 164 -13.85 -8.98 -8.88
N ASP A 165 -13.63 -9.36 -7.62
CA ASP A 165 -13.84 -8.54 -6.43
C ASP A 165 -12.70 -8.75 -5.42
N GLU A 166 -12.56 -7.81 -4.48
CA GLU A 166 -11.68 -8.01 -3.32
C GLU A 166 -12.19 -9.16 -2.43
N PRO A 167 -11.32 -9.76 -1.59
CA PRO A 167 -11.74 -10.68 -0.54
C PRO A 167 -12.94 -10.17 0.26
N TRP A 168 -13.75 -11.08 0.80
CA TRP A 168 -14.76 -10.66 1.78
C TRP A 168 -14.13 -10.29 3.13
N VAL A 169 -12.95 -10.84 3.44
CA VAL A 169 -12.17 -10.52 4.64
C VAL A 169 -10.70 -10.85 4.46
N THR A 170 -9.83 -10.08 5.12
CA THR A 170 -8.42 -10.45 5.35
C THR A 170 -8.03 -10.32 6.82
N ASN A 171 -8.73 -9.52 7.62
CA ASN A 171 -8.64 -9.51 9.08
C ASN A 171 -10.00 -9.90 9.69
N PHE A 172 -10.05 -10.93 10.53
CA PHE A 172 -11.28 -11.49 11.10
C PHE A 172 -11.18 -11.57 12.63
N THR A 173 -11.53 -10.49 13.31
CA THR A 173 -11.59 -10.41 14.79
C THR A 173 -13.04 -10.29 15.27
N LEU A 174 -13.25 -10.32 16.59
CA LEU A 174 -14.58 -10.07 17.19
C LEU A 174 -15.09 -8.65 16.91
N ASN A 175 -14.19 -7.66 16.85
CA ASN A 175 -14.56 -6.24 16.77
C ASN A 175 -14.48 -5.69 15.34
N PHE A 176 -13.80 -6.39 14.43
CA PHE A 176 -13.61 -5.98 13.05
C PHE A 176 -13.47 -7.19 12.13
N LYS A 177 -14.22 -7.17 11.03
CA LYS A 177 -14.10 -8.11 9.92
C LYS A 177 -14.06 -7.29 8.64
N GLY A 178 -12.96 -7.36 7.90
CA GLY A 178 -12.84 -6.62 6.64
C GLY A 178 -11.52 -6.86 5.92
N VAL A 179 -11.36 -6.21 4.77
CA VAL A 179 -10.16 -6.27 3.93
C VAL A 179 -9.22 -5.15 4.35
N LEU A 180 -8.03 -5.52 4.81
CA LEU A 180 -6.95 -4.58 5.16
C LEU A 180 -5.66 -4.90 4.40
N ASP A 181 -5.53 -6.13 3.90
CA ASP A 181 -4.32 -6.67 3.29
C ASP A 181 -4.49 -6.73 1.77
N TYR A 182 -3.43 -6.38 1.03
CA TYR A 182 -3.47 -6.36 -0.43
C TYR A 182 -2.15 -6.81 -1.05
N ILE A 183 -2.25 -7.34 -2.27
CA ILE A 183 -1.11 -7.57 -3.18
C ILE A 183 -1.36 -6.71 -4.42
N TRP A 184 -0.73 -5.53 -4.47
CA TRP A 184 -0.78 -4.66 -5.63
C TRP A 184 0.33 -5.03 -6.61
N TYR A 185 0.06 -4.90 -7.91
CA TYR A 185 1.04 -5.16 -8.97
C TYR A 185 0.97 -4.09 -10.06
N SER A 186 2.11 -3.79 -10.69
CA SER A 186 2.14 -2.95 -11.89
C SER A 186 1.63 -3.70 -13.12
N ALA A 187 0.44 -3.34 -13.59
CA ALA A 187 -0.28 -4.04 -14.66
C ALA A 187 0.40 -3.98 -16.04
N GLN A 188 1.38 -3.09 -16.22
CA GLN A 188 2.14 -2.96 -17.47
C GLN A 188 3.06 -4.16 -17.75
N ASN A 189 3.46 -4.90 -16.71
CA ASN A 189 4.53 -5.90 -16.80
C ASN A 189 4.28 -7.13 -15.89
N LEU A 190 3.20 -7.14 -15.12
CA LEU A 190 2.76 -8.28 -14.32
C LEU A 190 1.30 -8.59 -14.61
N ARG A 191 0.99 -9.88 -14.63
CA ARG A 191 -0.37 -10.40 -14.75
C ARG A 191 -0.61 -11.45 -13.66
N PRO A 192 -1.56 -11.26 -12.75
CA PRO A 192 -1.94 -12.32 -11.81
C PRO A 192 -2.65 -13.44 -12.56
N LEU A 193 -2.26 -14.67 -12.27
CA LEU A 193 -2.80 -15.90 -12.87
C LEU A 193 -3.79 -16.59 -11.94
N SER A 194 -3.55 -16.49 -10.63
CA SER A 194 -4.33 -17.15 -9.60
C SER A 194 -4.34 -16.30 -8.32
N ALA A 195 -5.34 -16.51 -7.48
CA ALA A 195 -5.42 -16.00 -6.13
C ALA A 195 -5.98 -17.13 -5.26
N ALA A 196 -5.35 -17.42 -4.12
CA ALA A 196 -5.84 -18.45 -3.22
C ALA A 196 -7.20 -18.03 -2.64
N PRO A 197 -8.22 -18.91 -2.67
CA PRO A 197 -9.52 -18.58 -2.13
C PRO A 197 -9.45 -18.32 -0.63
N ILE A 198 -10.21 -17.33 -0.18
CA ILE A 198 -10.37 -17.03 1.24
C ILE A 198 -11.40 -18.01 1.83
N PRO A 199 -11.13 -18.64 2.98
CA PRO A 199 -12.11 -19.51 3.64
C PRO A 199 -13.43 -18.78 3.87
N ASP A 200 -14.54 -19.51 3.84
CA ASP A 200 -15.84 -18.94 4.19
C ASP A 200 -16.00 -18.75 5.71
N GLU A 201 -17.05 -18.04 6.13
CA GLU A 201 -17.26 -17.76 7.56
C GLU A 201 -17.45 -19.05 8.38
N ALA A 202 -18.05 -20.10 7.81
CA ALA A 202 -18.25 -21.37 8.52
C ALA A 202 -16.91 -22.08 8.79
N GLN A 203 -15.96 -21.99 7.86
CA GLN A 203 -14.60 -22.49 8.05
C GLN A 203 -13.84 -21.68 9.11
N LEU A 204 -13.89 -20.35 9.04
CA LEU A 204 -13.19 -19.49 10.00
C LEU A 204 -13.75 -19.62 11.42
N THR A 205 -15.05 -19.89 11.56
CA THR A 205 -15.73 -19.97 12.87
C THR A 205 -15.81 -21.38 13.47
N LYS A 206 -15.27 -22.38 12.77
CA LYS A 206 -15.30 -23.79 13.19
C LYS A 206 -14.71 -24.03 14.60
N HIS A 207 -13.72 -23.23 14.99
CA HIS A 207 -12.98 -23.36 16.26
C HIS A 207 -12.95 -22.06 17.09
N GLY A 208 -13.92 -21.17 16.91
CA GLY A 208 -14.04 -19.90 17.63
C GLY A 208 -14.92 -18.89 16.89
N GLU A 209 -15.30 -17.78 17.51
CA GLU A 209 -16.11 -16.74 16.85
C GLU A 209 -15.27 -15.74 16.03
N ALA A 210 -13.95 -15.80 16.18
CA ALA A 210 -12.97 -14.92 15.56
C ALA A 210 -11.61 -15.62 15.43
N LEU A 211 -10.68 -14.96 14.74
CA LEU A 211 -9.27 -15.35 14.68
C LEU A 211 -8.43 -14.53 15.68
N PRO A 212 -7.26 -15.04 16.14
CA PRO A 212 -6.74 -16.40 15.88
C PRO A 212 -7.58 -17.49 16.57
N SER A 213 -7.39 -18.73 16.13
CA SER A 213 -8.06 -19.92 16.69
C SER A 213 -7.08 -21.10 16.79
N THR A 214 -7.56 -22.28 17.20
CA THR A 214 -6.71 -23.49 17.23
C THR A 214 -6.28 -23.96 15.83
N GLU A 215 -6.98 -23.54 14.78
CA GLU A 215 -6.66 -23.88 13.38
C GLU A 215 -5.87 -22.75 12.68
N TYR A 216 -6.07 -21.49 13.09
CA TYR A 216 -5.45 -20.31 12.46
C TYR A 216 -4.62 -19.51 13.47
N SER A 217 -3.32 -19.35 13.19
CA SER A 217 -2.35 -18.73 14.11
C SER A 217 -2.30 -17.20 14.09
N SER A 218 -3.08 -16.54 13.24
CA SER A 218 -3.15 -15.08 13.12
C SER A 218 -4.61 -14.66 12.99
N ASP A 219 -4.90 -13.43 13.38
CA ASP A 219 -6.15 -12.72 13.10
C ASP A 219 -6.29 -12.27 11.63
N HIS A 220 -5.18 -12.28 10.88
CA HIS A 220 -5.16 -12.05 9.44
C HIS A 220 -5.10 -13.37 8.65
N ILE A 221 -5.65 -13.33 7.44
CA ILE A 221 -5.65 -14.42 6.47
C ILE A 221 -4.54 -14.16 5.45
N MET A 222 -3.71 -15.17 5.22
CA MET A 222 -2.62 -15.10 4.26
C MET A 222 -3.16 -14.94 2.83
N LEU A 223 -2.68 -13.90 2.14
CA LEU A 223 -2.92 -13.73 0.71
C LEU A 223 -1.83 -14.42 -0.11
N ILE A 224 -2.24 -15.16 -1.14
CA ILE A 224 -1.34 -15.89 -2.04
C ILE A 224 -1.82 -15.67 -3.47
N SER A 225 -0.91 -15.30 -4.36
CA SER A 225 -1.20 -15.13 -5.79
C SER A 225 0.01 -15.55 -6.63
N ASP A 226 -0.25 -16.23 -7.74
CA ASP A 226 0.76 -16.47 -8.77
C ASP A 226 0.75 -15.31 -9.76
N LEU A 227 1.90 -14.67 -9.98
CA LEU A 227 2.04 -13.59 -10.97
C LEU A 227 2.98 -14.01 -12.10
N GLN A 228 2.56 -13.72 -13.33
CA GLN A 228 3.38 -13.85 -14.53
C GLN A 228 4.01 -12.50 -14.88
N VAL A 229 5.32 -12.52 -15.11
CA VAL A 229 6.01 -11.39 -15.76
C VAL A 229 5.66 -11.40 -17.25
N VAL A 230 5.10 -10.29 -17.73
CA VAL A 230 4.76 -10.09 -19.15
C VAL A 230 5.72 -9.07 -19.76
N SER A 231 6.42 -9.47 -20.83
CA SER A 231 7.20 -8.54 -21.64
C SER A 231 6.29 -7.94 -22.71
N ASN A 232 6.48 -6.65 -23.03
CA ASN A 232 5.77 -5.98 -24.12
C ASN A 232 6.14 -6.63 -25.46
N GLY A 233 5.41 -7.69 -25.83
CA GLY A 233 5.67 -8.53 -26.99
C GLY A 233 4.64 -9.66 -27.21
N SER A 234 3.87 -10.04 -26.20
CA SER A 234 2.77 -11.00 -26.32
C SER A 234 1.42 -10.29 -26.26
N ARG A 235 0.95 -9.82 -27.41
CA ARG A 235 -0.48 -9.61 -27.67
C ARG A 235 -1.12 -10.95 -28.02
#